data_AF-A0AA44MP82-F1
#
_entry.id   AF-A0AA44MP82-F1
#
_cell.length_a   1.000
_cell.length_b   1.000
_cell.length_c   1.000
_cell.angle_alpha   90.00
_cell.angle_beta   90.00
_cell.angle_gamma   90.00
#
_symmetry.space_group_name_H-M   'P 1'
#
loop_
_entity.id
_entity.type
_entity.pdbx_description
1 polymer ?
#
loop_
_entity_poly.entity_id
_entity_poly.type
_entity_poly.pdbx_seq_one_letter_code
_entity_poly.pdbx_strand_id
1 'polypeptide(L)'
;RSAALRPFSSLSDLHRKMTGIVKAADRETQLDLIKKHPRLGTKKTMSDDSVREQQNAGLGKLEQQEYEEFLMLNEHYYDRFGFPFILA
;
A
#
# COMPACT_ATOMS: atom_id res chain seq x y z
N ARG A 1 -17.80 0.88 -4.82
CA ARG A 1 -17.91 0.47 -6.25
C ARG A 1 -18.31 -1.01 -6.40
N SER A 2 -17.60 -1.96 -5.79
CA SER A 2 -17.96 -3.38 -5.84
C SER A 2 -19.34 -3.71 -5.26
N ALA A 3 -19.79 -3.00 -4.22
CA ALA A 3 -21.09 -3.24 -3.56
C ALA A 3 -22.33 -3.18 -4.49
N ALA A 4 -22.23 -2.51 -5.64
CA ALA A 4 -23.27 -2.48 -6.66
C ALA A 4 -23.36 -3.78 -7.48
N LEU A 5 -22.34 -4.66 -7.41
CA LEU A 5 -22.25 -5.94 -8.13
C LEU A 5 -22.71 -7.14 -7.28
N ARG A 6 -23.44 -6.86 -6.19
CA ARG A 6 -24.07 -7.88 -5.36
C ARG A 6 -25.27 -8.52 -6.11
N PRO A 7 -25.62 -9.78 -5.81
CA PRO A 7 -24.97 -10.67 -4.85
C PRO A 7 -23.63 -11.23 -5.37
N PHE A 8 -22.76 -11.64 -4.44
CA PHE A 8 -21.51 -12.35 -4.75
C PHE A 8 -21.71 -13.83 -4.46
N SER A 9 -21.21 -14.69 -5.35
CA SER A 9 -21.34 -16.15 -5.19
C SER A 9 -20.29 -16.77 -4.25
N SER A 10 -19.19 -16.05 -3.98
CA SER A 10 -18.10 -16.49 -3.10
C SER A 10 -17.17 -15.32 -2.75
N LEU A 11 -16.27 -15.53 -1.78
CA LEU A 11 -15.17 -14.59 -1.49
C LEU A 11 -14.27 -14.37 -2.73
N SER A 12 -14.00 -15.43 -3.49
CA SER A 12 -13.24 -15.36 -4.73
C SER A 12 -13.93 -14.52 -5.81
N ASP A 13 -15.27 -14.58 -5.92
CA ASP A 13 -16.04 -13.73 -6.83
C ASP A 13 -15.96 -12.25 -6.41
N LEU A 14 -16.09 -11.96 -5.10
CA LEU A 14 -15.90 -10.62 -4.57
C LEU A 14 -14.49 -10.09 -4.88
N HIS A 15 -13.44 -10.86 -4.57
CA HIS A 15 -12.06 -10.47 -4.82
C HIS A 15 -11.82 -10.19 -6.31
N ARG A 16 -12.27 -11.09 -7.20
CA ARG A 16 -12.15 -10.90 -8.66
C ARG A 16 -12.83 -9.61 -9.12
N LYS A 17 -14.04 -9.32 -8.65
CA LYS A 17 -14.78 -8.10 -9.01
C LYS A 17 -14.09 -6.84 -8.47
N MET A 18 -13.54 -6.87 -7.25
CA MET A 18 -12.77 -5.76 -6.69
C MET A 18 -11.51 -5.48 -7.53
N THR A 19 -10.73 -6.52 -7.83
CA THR A 19 -9.51 -6.39 -8.64
C THR A 19 -9.82 -5.94 -10.07
N GLY A 20 -10.92 -6.42 -10.65
CA GLY A 20 -11.39 -5.98 -11.96
C GLY A 20 -11.70 -4.48 -12.02
N ILE A 21 -12.36 -3.93 -10.99
CA ILE A 21 -12.65 -2.49 -10.90
C ILE A 21 -11.36 -1.67 -10.85
N VAL A 22 -10.35 -2.11 -10.09
CA VAL A 22 -9.06 -1.41 -10.00
C VAL A 22 -8.33 -1.46 -11.34
N LYS A 23 -8.29 -2.63 -12.00
CA LYS A 23 -7.64 -2.80 -13.31
C LYS A 23 -8.31 -1.99 -14.42
N ALA A 24 -9.63 -1.81 -14.36
CA ALA A 24 -10.40 -1.06 -15.35
C ALA A 24 -10.44 0.46 -15.08
N ALA A 25 -10.02 0.91 -13.89
CA ALA A 25 -9.94 2.33 -13.58
C ALA A 25 -8.84 3.01 -14.43
N ASP A 26 -9.04 4.29 -14.72
CA ASP A 26 -8.02 5.11 -15.38
C ASP A 26 -6.73 5.22 -14.56
N ARG A 27 -5.66 5.64 -15.25
CA ARG A 27 -4.32 5.71 -14.66
C ARG A 27 -4.27 6.65 -13.45
N GLU A 28 -5.02 7.73 -13.46
CA GLU A 28 -5.05 8.72 -12.38
C GLU A 28 -5.70 8.14 -11.13
N THR A 29 -6.85 7.46 -11.27
CA THR A 29 -7.54 6.78 -10.18
C THR A 29 -6.70 5.65 -9.59
N GLN A 30 -6.00 4.88 -10.43
CA GLN A 30 -5.06 3.85 -9.97
C GLN A 30 -3.90 4.48 -9.19
N LEU A 31 -3.35 5.60 -9.67
CA LEU A 31 -2.27 6.31 -8.99
C LEU A 31 -2.74 6.92 -7.66
N ASP A 32 -3.93 7.51 -7.61
CA ASP A 32 -4.53 8.04 -6.38
C ASP A 32 -4.75 6.94 -5.34
N LEU A 33 -5.17 5.75 -5.78
CA LEU A 33 -5.25 4.57 -4.91
C LEU A 33 -3.88 4.21 -4.33
N ILE A 34 -2.84 4.13 -5.17
CA ILE A 34 -1.47 3.82 -4.72
C ILE A 34 -0.95 4.89 -3.76
N LYS A 35 -1.20 6.18 -4.04
CA LYS A 35 -0.77 7.31 -3.21
C LYS A 35 -1.40 7.35 -1.83
N LYS A 36 -2.55 6.69 -1.64
CA LYS A 36 -3.21 6.56 -0.33
C LYS A 36 -2.55 5.52 0.58
N HIS A 37 -1.60 4.72 0.09
CA HIS A 37 -0.84 3.84 0.96
C HIS A 37 0.09 4.66 1.87
N PRO A 38 0.16 4.32 3.18
CA PRO A 38 1.12 4.94 4.07
C PRO A 38 2.54 4.64 3.62
N ARG A 39 3.43 5.63 3.72
CA ARG A 39 4.85 5.43 3.40
C ARG A 39 5.46 4.52 4.45
N LEU A 40 6.09 3.43 4.02
CA LEU A 40 6.84 2.55 4.90
C LEU A 40 7.90 3.35 5.67
N GLY A 41 8.00 3.09 6.97
CA GLY A 41 8.94 3.81 7.84
C GLY A 41 8.46 5.17 8.34
N THR A 42 7.35 5.73 7.87
CA THR A 42 6.81 6.97 8.48
C THR A 42 6.03 6.67 9.76
N LYS A 43 6.41 7.28 10.89
CA LYS A 43 5.72 7.20 12.21
C LYS A 43 4.33 7.85 12.22
N LYS A 44 3.69 8.07 11.07
CA LYS A 44 2.42 8.79 10.99
C LYS A 44 1.31 7.81 11.38
N THR A 45 0.78 8.02 12.58
CA THR A 45 -0.42 7.42 13.19
C THR A 45 -1.02 6.28 12.37
N MET A 46 -0.40 5.11 12.52
CA MET A 46 -0.75 3.92 11.74
C MET A 46 -1.99 3.25 12.33
N SER A 47 -2.87 2.71 11.48
CA SER A 47 -3.87 1.72 11.93
C SER A 47 -3.18 0.42 12.33
N ASP A 48 -3.80 -0.37 13.21
CA ASP A 48 -3.24 -1.62 13.74
C ASP A 48 -2.82 -2.61 12.63
N ASP A 49 -3.58 -2.67 11.54
CA ASP A 49 -3.25 -3.51 10.37
C ASP A 49 -1.94 -3.06 9.70
N SER A 50 -1.68 -1.77 9.67
CA SER A 50 -0.53 -1.18 8.99
C SER A 50 0.76 -1.32 9.84
N VAL A 51 0.64 -1.35 11.17
CA VAL A 51 1.75 -1.73 12.08
C VAL A 51 2.14 -3.20 11.88
N ARG A 52 1.16 -4.10 11.77
CA ARG A 52 1.38 -5.53 11.49
C ARG A 52 2.08 -5.75 10.15
N GLU A 53 1.68 -5.01 9.12
CA GLU A 53 2.33 -5.06 7.80
C GLU A 53 3.79 -4.58 7.86
N GLN A 54 4.10 -3.51 8.61
CA GLN A 54 5.49 -3.05 8.75
C GLN A 54 6.38 -4.00 9.56
N GLN A 55 5.83 -4.65 10.59
CA GLN A 55 6.54 -5.71 11.32
C GLN A 55 6.83 -6.92 10.43
N ASN A 56 5.87 -7.31 9.58
CA ASN A 56 6.05 -8.39 8.61
C ASN A 56 7.02 -8.03 7.48
N ALA A 57 7.12 -6.74 7.12
CA ALA A 57 8.09 -6.23 6.15
C ALA A 57 9.54 -6.19 6.69
N GLY A 58 9.80 -6.68 7.91
CA GLY A 58 11.14 -6.78 8.49
C GLY A 58 11.68 -5.49 9.10
N LEU A 59 10.93 -4.39 9.02
CA LEU A 59 11.36 -3.07 9.52
C LEU A 59 11.52 -3.03 11.05
N GLY A 60 10.87 -3.94 11.77
CA GLY A 60 11.00 -4.05 13.23
C GLY A 60 12.32 -4.65 13.73
N LYS A 61 13.20 -5.10 12.83
CA LYS A 61 14.51 -5.71 13.16
C LYS A 61 15.71 -4.87 12.68
N LEU A 62 15.45 -3.72 12.07
CA LEU A 62 16.51 -2.86 11.55
C LEU A 62 17.23 -2.16 12.71
N GLU A 63 18.55 -2.12 12.62
CA GLU A 63 19.36 -1.22 13.44
C GLU A 63 19.06 0.24 13.08
N GLN A 64 19.35 1.17 14.00
CA GLN A 64 19.02 2.60 13.81
C GLN A 64 19.59 3.17 12.50
N GLN A 65 20.80 2.77 12.13
CA GLN A 65 21.46 3.21 10.88
C GLN A 65 20.76 2.66 9.63
N GLU A 66 20.31 1.41 9.66
CA GLU A 66 19.59 0.78 8.55
C GLU A 66 18.20 1.41 8.39
N TYR A 67 17.55 1.78 9.49
CA TYR A 67 16.29 2.50 9.47
C TYR A 67 16.44 3.91 8.87
N GLU A 68 17.51 4.64 9.20
CA GLU A 68 17.80 5.95 8.60
C GLU A 68 18.10 5.85 7.10
N GLU A 69 18.87 4.84 6.67
CA GLU A 69 19.11 4.56 5.26
C GLU A 69 17.80 4.23 4.54
N PHE A 70 16.94 3.41 5.13
CA PHE A 70 15.63 3.08 4.59
C PHE A 70 14.73 4.30 4.41
N LEU A 71 14.76 5.26 5.35
CA LEU A 71 14.03 6.52 5.20
C LEU A 71 14.56 7.34 4.03
N MET A 72 15.88 7.47 3.88
CA MET A 72 16.48 8.18 2.75
C MET A 72 16.10 7.53 1.40
N LEU A 73 16.14 6.20 1.32
CA LEU A 73 15.75 5.47 0.11
C LEU A 73 14.26 5.66 -0.22
N ASN A 74 13.38 5.71 0.79
CA ASN A 74 11.96 6.01 0.59
C ASN A 74 11.70 7.42 0.07
N GLU A 75 12.50 8.41 0.50
CA GLU A 75 12.44 9.76 -0.03
C GLU A 75 12.91 9.80 -1.49
N HIS A 76 14.08 9.23 -1.78
CA HIS A 76 14.59 9.16 -3.15
C HIS A 76 13.65 8.41 -4.11
N TYR A 77 13.01 7.34 -3.66
CA TYR A 77 12.00 6.64 -4.45
C TYR A 77 10.81 7.54 -4.79
N TYR A 78 10.28 8.25 -3.79
CA TYR A 78 9.12 9.10 -3.98
C TYR A 78 9.44 10.27 -4.91
N ASP A 79 10.60 10.91 -4.76
CA ASP A 79 11.04 11.99 -5.66
C ASP A 79 11.16 11.52 -7.11
N ARG A 80 11.61 10.27 -7.31
CA ARG A 80 11.78 9.69 -8.64
C ARG A 80 10.47 9.25 -9.29
N PHE A 81 9.56 8.63 -8.54
CA PHE A 81 8.40 7.94 -9.09
C PHE A 81 7.05 8.61 -8.78
N GLY A 82 7.01 9.53 -7.80
CA GLY A 82 5.83 10.30 -7.45
C GLY A 82 4.75 9.53 -6.69
N PHE A 83 5.06 8.36 -6.11
CA PHE A 83 4.17 7.57 -5.27
C PHE A 83 4.96 6.76 -4.22
N PRO A 84 4.31 6.29 -3.12
CA PRO A 84 4.98 5.55 -2.06
C PRO A 84 5.60 4.24 -2.54
N PHE A 85 6.75 3.87 -1.97
CA PHE A 85 7.27 2.51 -2.08
C PHE A 85 6.37 1.56 -1.27
N ILE A 86 5.91 0.49 -1.90
CA ILE A 86 4.98 -0.50 -1.32
C ILE A 86 5.61 -1.88 -1.45
N LEU A 87 5.63 -2.61 -0.34
CA LEU A 87 6.08 -4.00 -0.25
C LEU A 87 5.00 -4.79 0.51
N ALA A 88 4.63 -5.97 0.00
CA ALA A 88 3.56 -6.83 0.52
C ALA A 88 3.99 -8.30 0.49
#